data_AF-A0ABD5G282-F1
#
_entry.id   AF-A0ABD5G282-F1
#
_cell.length_a   1.000
_cell.length_b   1.000
_cell.length_c   1.000
_cell.angle_alpha   90.00
_cell.angle_beta   90.00
_cell.angle_gamma   90.00
#
_symmetry.space_group_name_H-M   'P 1'
#
loop_
_entity.id
_entity.type
_entity.pdbx_description
1 polymer ?
#
loop_
_entity_poly.entity_id
_entity_poly.type
_entity_poly.pdbx_seq_one_letter_code
_entity_poly.pdbx_strand_id
1 'polypeptide(L)' 'MNDLEAGTLVMMVKNDDGSFSPVGLSKEQAYIIRAFLSKLSEDSPFIIKSEDRYVQTT' A
#
# COMPACT_ATOMS: atom_id res chain seq x y z
N MET A 1 -12.52 -13.26 -7.89
CA MET A 1 -11.05 -13.28 -8.09
C MET A 1 -10.65 -13.73 -9.49
N ASN A 2 -11.60 -13.85 -10.44
CA ASN A 2 -11.36 -14.44 -11.76
C ASN A 2 -10.94 -13.42 -12.83
N ASP A 3 -10.97 -12.11 -12.54
CA ASP A 3 -10.64 -11.06 -13.51
C ASP A 3 -9.62 -10.07 -12.93
N LEU A 4 -8.53 -10.57 -12.34
CA LEU A 4 -7.37 -9.73 -12.05
C LEU A 4 -6.48 -9.69 -13.29
N GLU A 5 -6.31 -8.51 -13.88
CA GLU A 5 -5.41 -8.33 -15.00
C GLU A 5 -3.95 -8.59 -14.58
N ALA A 6 -3.15 -9.12 -15.49
CA ALA A 6 -1.72 -9.30 -15.26
C ALA A 6 -1.07 -7.95 -14.91
N GLY A 7 -0.26 -7.94 -13.84
CA GLY A 7 0.33 -6.72 -13.30
C GLY A 7 -0.50 -6.04 -12.20
N THR A 8 -1.69 -6.55 -11.87
CA THR A 8 -2.44 -6.10 -10.70
C THR A 8 -1.69 -6.46 -9.41
N LEU A 9 -1.42 -5.46 -8.58
CA LEU A 9 -0.81 -5.65 -7.27
C LEU A 9 -1.88 -6.04 -6.24
N VAL A 10 -1.68 -7.15 -5.54
CA VAL A 10 -2.58 -7.64 -4.49
C VAL A 10 -1.83 -7.69 -3.17
N MET A 11 -2.39 -7.08 -2.12
CA MET A 11 -1.85 -7.23 -0.77
C MET A 11 -2.43 -8.48 -0.11
N MET A 12 -1.55 -9.27 0.49
CA MET A 12 -1.88 -10.52 1.16
C MET A 12 -1.36 -10.48 2.60
N VAL A 13 -2.11 -11.03 3.53
CA VAL A 13 -1.66 -11.31 4.90
C VAL A 13 -1.20 -12.75 4.96
N LYS A 14 0.00 -12.98 5.53
CA LYS A 14 0.48 -14.31 5.86
C LYS A 14 -0.17 -14.76 7.17
N ASN A 15 -0.82 -15.91 7.14
CA ASN A 15 -1.47 -16.52 8.29
C ASN A 15 -0.47 -17.40 9.06
N ASP A 16 -0.80 -17.73 10.31
CA ASP A 16 0.06 -18.54 11.19
C ASP A 16 0.30 -19.96 10.65
N ASP A 17 -0.67 -20.49 9.90
CA ASP A 17 -0.58 -21.79 9.22
C ASP A 17 0.27 -21.75 7.93
N GLY A 18 0.85 -20.59 7.60
CA GLY A 18 1.66 -20.38 6.41
C GLY A 18 0.87 -20.09 5.13
N SER A 19 -0.46 -20.08 5.19
CA SER A 19 -1.32 -19.68 4.07
C SER A 19 -1.37 -18.16 3.89
N PHE A 20 -2.04 -17.71 2.84
CA PHE A 20 -2.19 -16.28 2.52
C PHE A 20 -3.64 -15.92 2.27
N SER A 21 -4.09 -14.82 2.89
CA SER A 21 -5.43 -14.27 2.70
C SER A 21 -5.36 -12.88 2.07
N PRO A 22 -6.20 -12.58 1.06
CA PRO A 22 -6.21 -11.27 0.42
C PRO A 22 -6.73 -10.19 1.38
N VAL A 23 -6.10 -9.03 1.35
CA VAL A 23 -6.56 -7.85 2.09
C VAL A 23 -7.57 -7.10 1.23
N GLY A 24 -8.79 -6.93 1.74
CA GLY A 24 -9.77 -6.03 1.15
C GLY A 24 -9.33 -4.58 1.34
N LEU A 25 -9.21 -3.84 0.24
CA LEU A 25 -8.82 -2.43 0.24
C LEU A 25 -9.91 -1.57 -0.39
N SER A 26 -10.16 -0.39 0.19
CA SER A 26 -10.91 0.65 -0.50
C SER A 26 -10.10 1.22 -1.67
N LYS A 27 -10.77 1.95 -2.58
CA LYS A 27 -10.09 2.60 -3.70
C LYS A 27 -9.06 3.62 -3.23
N GLU A 28 -9.37 4.37 -2.18
CA GLU A 28 -8.50 5.39 -1.59
C GLU A 28 -7.26 4.75 -0.95
N GLN A 29 -7.44 3.64 -0.22
CA GLN A 29 -6.33 2.89 0.37
C GLN A 29 -5.41 2.32 -0.72
N ALA A 30 -5.99 1.70 -1.76
CA ALA A 30 -5.22 1.19 -2.90
C ALA A 30 -4.45 2.30 -3.63
N TYR A 31 -5.05 3.48 -3.78
CA TYR A 31 -4.39 4.66 -4.36
C TYR A 31 -3.18 5.11 -3.53
N ILE A 32 -3.34 5.25 -2.21
CA ILE A 32 -2.25 5.65 -1.31
C ILE A 32 -1.08 4.66 -1.38
N ILE A 33 -1.37 3.37 -1.32
CA ILE A 33 -0.34 2.31 -1.39
C ILE A 33 0.38 2.37 -2.74
N ARG A 34 -0.37 2.47 -3.84
CA ARG A 34 0.23 2.58 -5.18
C ARG A 34 1.13 3.80 -5.29
N ALA A 35 0.67 4.96 -4.83
CA ALA A 35 1.45 6.20 -4.85
C ALA A 35 2.74 6.05 -4.03
N PHE A 36 2.66 5.46 -2.84
CA PHE A 36 3.82 5.17 -2.00
C PHE A 36 4.81 4.23 -2.68
N LEU A 37 4.35 3.09 -3.22
CA LEU A 37 5.21 2.12 -3.90
C LEU A 37 5.88 2.71 -5.14
N SER A 38 5.17 3.53 -5.92
CA SER A 38 5.74 4.23 -7.08
C SER A 38 6.88 5.19 -6.68
N LYS A 39 6.82 5.78 -5.48
CA LYS A 39 7.90 6.64 -4.97
C LYS A 39 9.15 5.86 -4.58
N LEU A 40 9.01 4.59 -4.18
CA LEU A 40 10.18 3.75 -3.86
C LEU A 40 11.03 3.40 -5.09
N SER A 41 10.47 3.48 -6.30
CA SER A 41 11.21 3.26 -7.54
C SER A 41 11.91 4.51 -8.10
N GLU A 42 11.74 5.67 -7.45
CA GLU A 42 12.40 6.91 -7.88
C GLU A 42 13.81 7.01 -7.31
N ASP A 43 14.74 7.60 -8.06
CA ASP A 43 16.13 7.82 -7.62
C ASP A 43 16.23 8.86 -6.48
N SER A 44 15.20 9.68 -6.31
CA SER A 44 15.13 10.68 -5.25
C SER A 44 14.62 10.06 -3.95
N PRO A 45 15.25 10.36 -2.79
CA PRO A 45 14.84 9.78 -1.51
C PRO A 45 13.42 10.20 -1.15
N PHE A 46 12.67 9.27 -0.55
CA PHE A 46 11.38 9.57 0.05
C PHE A 46 11.59 10.52 1.24
N ILE A 47 11.25 11.80 1.08
CA ILE A 47 11.43 12.82 2.11
C ILE A 47 10.38 12.60 3.20
N ILE A 48 10.79 12.02 4.34
CA ILE A 48 10.01 12.05 5.56
C ILE A 48 10.11 13.47 6.12
N LYS A 49 9.05 14.26 5.96
CA LYS A 49 8.96 15.58 6.60
C LYS A 49 8.80 15.38 8.10
N SER A 50 9.90 15.43 8.84
CA SER A 50 9.92 15.30 10.30
C SER A 50 9.22 16.44 11.03
N GLU A 51 9.02 17.57 10.35
CA GLU A 51 8.43 18.79 10.93
C GLU A 51 6.90 18.88 10.76
N ASP A 52 6.34 18.20 9.74
CA ASP A 52 4.91 18.20 9.44
C ASP A 52 4.25 16.91 9.96
N ARG A 53 4.07 16.80 11.28
CA ARG A 53 3.31 15.67 11.84
C ARG A 53 1.82 15.89 11.57
N TYR A 54 1.16 14.92 10.95
CA TYR A 54 -0.31 14.89 10.88
C TYR A 54 -0.86 14.83 12.31
N VAL A 55 -1.37 15.97 12.79
CA VAL A 55 -2.03 16.06 14.09
C VAL A 55 -3.46 15.61 13.90
N GLN A 56 -3.91 14.64 14.69
CA GLN A 56 -5.29 14.19 14.67
C GLN A 56 -6.15 15.31 15.28
N THR A 57 -6.90 16.04 14.46
CA THR A 57 -7.85 17.04 14.95
C THR A 57 -9.06 16.31 15.53
N THR A 58 -9.33 16.54 16.82
CA THR A 58 -10.48 15.99 17.56
C THR A 58 -11.73 16.82 17.35
#